data_AF-A0A933DDF4-F1
#
_entry.id   AF-A0A933DDF4-F1
#
_cell.length_a   1.000
_cell.length_b   1.000
_cell.length_c   1.000
_cell.angle_alpha   90.00
_cell.angle_beta   90.00
_cell.angle_gamma   90.00
#
_symmetry.space_group_name_H-M   'P 1'
#
loop_
_entity.id
_entity.type
_entity.pdbx_description
1 polymer ?
#
loop_
_entity_poly.entity_id
_entity_poly.type
_entity_poly.pdbx_seq_one_letter_code
_entity_poly.pdbx_strand_id
1 'polypeptide(L)'
;MPELDLNSIKTLFRMGEETQADLERSVPVFVTPSQIADPEIFSKFESLVKDIIDRDDGEVALLGIKVIGQFLKQYSQLRSDNPQVYSRYVRMIALLKFINLSSNRGLPEIKELISNYLLDALRAGIKVHEKFDWVLDVYDDVLMGGEVAYELGKAMLTCNNRIGQQPLLFTKSKRQASPTIGNWLIDYRSMIAADKGGAFEQISYLKQNENARKLSGQERELLERILKLYDWLRFGTSLEEYHGQKAPASTPMPPKPPGPRPVFQKPLTIEELKKEVVGQGTPHPAYRPPSPARGEGKAEDIVSEIKREVATPELPPYLGKSEIRPPLAKPISPIRPIAPIKPIPPPVPSHQIKYLDDLKKIDVSYLRAGQLQNQISNIKHQISKLAQSNNMFMHEVIAMFQQSPLFGLYLKTGTMLMHNSLTDRSKAYEEVTGQLKKEGSKTLTLAEFEAVADLRKEIERM
;
A
#
# COMPACT_ATOMS: atom_id res chain seq x y z
N MET A 1 -1.90 21.05 43.75
CA MET A 1 -1.98 20.57 42.37
C MET A 1 -2.96 19.41 42.36
N PRO A 2 -3.96 19.37 41.47
CA PRO A 2 -4.80 18.19 41.36
C PRO A 2 -3.95 17.05 40.79
N GLU A 3 -3.90 15.92 41.50
CA GLU A 3 -3.28 14.69 40.99
C GLU A 3 -4.04 14.23 39.75
N LEU A 4 -3.28 13.95 38.69
CA LEU A 4 -3.80 13.37 37.46
C LEU A 4 -4.32 11.97 37.80
N ASP A 5 -5.63 11.77 37.77
CA ASP A 5 -6.22 10.45 38.09
C ASP A 5 -5.91 9.45 36.98
N LEU A 6 -4.81 8.72 37.17
CA LEU A 6 -4.37 7.61 36.34
C LEU A 6 -5.41 6.49 36.27
N ASN A 7 -6.29 6.37 37.25
CA ASN A 7 -7.38 5.41 37.16
C ASN A 7 -8.37 5.85 36.10
N SER A 8 -8.67 7.14 35.92
CA SER A 8 -9.55 7.59 34.82
C SER A 8 -9.00 7.23 33.43
N ILE A 9 -7.68 7.41 33.17
CA ILE A 9 -7.06 6.99 31.90
C ILE A 9 -7.04 5.47 31.77
N LYS A 10 -6.71 4.74 32.84
CA LYS A 10 -6.72 3.27 32.77
C LYS A 10 -8.14 2.74 32.58
N THR A 11 -9.13 3.30 33.25
CA THR A 11 -10.55 2.95 33.17
C THR A 11 -11.10 3.21 31.76
N LEU A 12 -10.79 4.36 31.15
CA LEU A 12 -11.09 4.63 29.73
C LEU A 12 -10.62 3.53 28.76
N PHE A 13 -9.50 2.88 29.08
CA PHE A 13 -8.85 1.86 28.23
C PHE A 13 -9.04 0.42 28.75
N ARG A 14 -9.62 0.23 29.95
CA ARG A 14 -9.92 -1.10 30.55
C ARG A 14 -11.38 -1.52 30.36
N MET A 15 -12.25 -0.61 29.97
CA MET A 15 -13.69 -0.85 29.85
C MET A 15 -14.03 -1.41 28.47
N GLY A 16 -13.81 -2.72 28.30
CA GLY A 16 -14.36 -3.49 27.18
C GLY A 16 -15.86 -3.80 27.31
N GLU A 17 -16.52 -3.34 28.39
CA GLU A 17 -17.95 -3.64 28.66
C GLU A 17 -18.83 -2.41 28.98
N GLU A 18 -18.27 -1.20 29.19
CA GLU A 18 -19.09 -0.02 29.46
C GLU A 18 -19.40 0.78 28.18
N THR A 19 -20.62 1.32 28.14
CA THR A 19 -21.20 2.01 26.98
C THR A 19 -20.37 3.20 26.51
N GLN A 20 -20.32 3.44 25.20
CA GLN A 20 -19.64 4.58 24.55
C GLN A 20 -19.92 5.95 25.20
N ALA A 21 -21.07 6.11 25.87
CA ALA A 21 -21.46 7.31 26.61
C ALA A 21 -20.63 7.55 27.89
N ASP A 22 -20.09 6.51 28.52
CA ASP A 22 -19.25 6.60 29.73
C ASP A 22 -17.78 6.86 29.37
N LEU A 23 -17.34 6.43 28.18
CA LEU A 23 -16.06 6.84 27.59
C LEU A 23 -15.98 8.35 27.35
N GLU A 24 -17.05 8.98 26.87
CA GLU A 24 -17.07 10.43 26.61
C GLU A 24 -17.05 11.26 27.90
N ARG A 25 -17.54 10.71 29.01
CA ARG A 25 -17.59 11.38 30.33
C ARG A 25 -16.33 11.19 31.17
N SER A 26 -15.51 10.19 30.87
CA SER A 26 -14.31 9.83 31.64
C SER A 26 -13.00 10.34 31.05
N VAL A 27 -13.03 11.01 29.88
CA VAL A 27 -11.86 11.72 29.32
C VAL A 27 -11.35 12.69 30.38
N PRO A 28 -10.14 12.47 30.96
CA PRO A 28 -9.65 13.28 32.05
C PRO A 28 -9.62 14.74 31.60
N VAL A 29 -10.47 15.53 32.26
CA VAL A 29 -10.56 16.95 32.01
C VAL A 29 -9.26 17.57 32.54
N PHE A 30 -8.60 18.33 31.67
CA PHE A 30 -7.45 19.20 31.91
C PHE A 30 -6.05 18.55 31.82
N VAL A 31 -5.41 18.76 30.66
CA VAL A 31 -3.95 18.75 30.51
C VAL A 31 -3.55 20.11 29.94
N THR A 32 -2.97 21.01 30.72
CA THR A 32 -2.45 22.27 30.16
C THR A 32 -1.36 21.98 29.12
N PRO A 33 -1.06 22.91 28.19
CA PRO A 33 -0.01 22.67 27.17
C PRO A 33 1.34 22.27 27.80
N SER A 34 1.66 22.87 28.96
CA SER A 34 2.85 22.57 29.77
C SER A 34 2.85 21.17 30.36
N GLN A 35 1.69 20.62 30.71
CA GLN A 35 1.56 19.25 31.22
C GLN A 35 1.70 18.21 30.11
N ILE A 36 1.26 18.50 28.87
CA ILE A 36 1.45 17.57 27.74
C ILE A 36 2.92 17.43 27.35
N ALA A 37 3.69 18.52 27.56
CA ALA A 37 5.14 18.53 27.38
C ALA A 37 5.89 17.89 28.56
N ASP A 38 5.21 17.58 29.68
CA ASP A 38 5.82 16.94 30.84
C ASP A 38 6.31 15.53 30.46
N PRO A 39 7.61 15.22 30.67
CA PRO A 39 8.18 13.91 30.36
C PRO A 39 7.46 12.73 31.04
N GLU A 40 6.93 12.90 32.25
CA GLU A 40 6.24 11.84 32.98
C GLU A 40 4.88 11.53 32.37
N ILE A 41 4.12 12.57 32.01
CA ILE A 41 2.82 12.41 31.34
C ILE A 41 3.04 11.79 29.97
N PHE A 42 4.03 12.28 29.23
CA PHE A 42 4.42 11.75 27.94
C PHE A 42 4.79 10.25 28.02
N SER A 43 5.59 9.85 29.02
CA SER A 43 5.98 8.43 29.22
C SER A 43 4.77 7.53 29.52
N LYS A 44 3.74 8.05 30.20
CA LYS A 44 2.48 7.31 30.42
C LYS A 44 1.74 7.05 29.10
N PHE A 45 1.70 8.02 28.18
CA PHE A 45 1.16 7.79 26.84
C PHE A 45 1.97 6.78 26.04
N GLU A 46 3.31 6.82 26.12
CA GLU A 46 4.15 5.79 25.47
C GLU A 46 3.86 4.40 26.01
N SER A 47 3.75 4.25 27.34
CA SER A 47 3.41 2.98 27.96
C SER A 47 2.04 2.48 27.51
N LEU A 48 1.04 3.37 27.45
CA LEU A 48 -0.30 3.00 27.00
C LEU A 48 -0.31 2.56 25.54
N VAL A 49 0.36 3.29 24.65
CA VAL A 49 0.46 2.93 23.23
C VAL A 49 1.18 1.60 23.06
N LYS A 50 2.23 1.35 23.85
CA LYS A 50 2.90 0.06 23.88
C LYS A 50 1.96 -1.07 24.32
N ASP A 51 1.19 -0.87 25.39
CA ASP A 51 0.22 -1.86 25.87
C ASP A 51 -0.84 -2.18 24.80
N ILE A 52 -1.30 -1.18 24.04
CA ILE A 52 -2.24 -1.37 22.92
C ILE A 52 -1.58 -2.18 21.79
N ILE A 53 -0.33 -1.88 21.45
CA ILE A 53 0.43 -2.63 20.43
C ILE A 53 0.64 -4.08 20.85
N ASP A 54 1.02 -4.31 22.11
CA ASP A 54 1.28 -5.66 22.64
C ASP A 54 0.01 -6.52 22.67
N ARG A 55 -1.17 -5.90 22.81
CA ARG A 55 -2.49 -6.57 22.76
C ARG A 55 -3.10 -6.64 21.37
N ASP A 56 -2.55 -5.88 20.42
CA ASP A 56 -3.08 -5.71 19.07
C ASP A 56 -4.57 -5.27 19.01
N ASP A 57 -4.96 -4.40 19.95
CA ASP A 57 -6.36 -4.00 20.14
C ASP A 57 -6.76 -2.85 19.20
N GLY A 58 -7.49 -3.19 18.14
CA GLY A 58 -7.90 -2.25 17.08
C GLY A 58 -8.91 -1.18 17.52
N GLU A 59 -9.82 -1.51 18.45
CA GLU A 59 -10.84 -0.56 18.93
C GLU A 59 -10.21 0.47 19.86
N VAL A 60 -9.40 0.00 20.80
CA VAL A 60 -8.67 0.85 21.73
C VAL A 60 -7.63 1.71 21.00
N ALA A 61 -7.01 1.19 19.93
CA ALA A 61 -6.15 1.98 19.06
C ALA A 61 -6.89 3.15 18.39
N LEU A 62 -8.13 2.95 17.92
CA LEU A 62 -8.94 4.03 17.35
C LEU A 62 -9.25 5.11 18.39
N LEU A 63 -9.60 4.71 19.60
CA LEU A 63 -9.81 5.65 20.69
C LEU A 63 -8.53 6.44 20.99
N GLY A 64 -7.38 5.77 21.08
CA GLY A 64 -6.08 6.41 21.27
C GLY A 64 -5.76 7.43 20.18
N ILE A 65 -6.05 7.12 18.91
CA ILE A 65 -5.88 8.06 17.78
C ILE A 65 -6.77 9.30 17.98
N LYS A 66 -8.03 9.12 18.35
CA LYS A 66 -8.98 10.23 18.57
C LYS A 66 -8.51 11.11 19.73
N VAL A 67 -8.17 10.51 20.87
CA VAL A 67 -7.75 11.20 22.10
C VAL A 67 -6.47 11.99 21.87
N ILE A 68 -5.39 11.34 21.40
CA ILE A 68 -4.11 12.01 21.14
C ILE A 68 -4.27 13.06 20.02
N GLY A 69 -5.06 12.76 18.99
CA GLY A 69 -5.34 13.69 17.89
C GLY A 69 -6.09 14.94 18.34
N GLN A 70 -7.08 14.79 19.23
CA GLN A 70 -7.79 15.93 19.84
C GLN A 70 -6.84 16.78 20.70
N PHE A 71 -5.96 16.15 21.49
CA PHE A 71 -4.94 16.88 22.25
C PHE A 71 -4.02 17.69 21.34
N LEU A 72 -3.47 17.11 20.26
CA LEU A 72 -2.62 17.87 19.34
C LEU A 72 -3.34 19.01 18.63
N LYS A 73 -4.66 18.89 18.40
CA LYS A 73 -5.48 19.99 17.86
C LYS A 73 -5.72 21.09 18.88
N GLN A 74 -6.07 20.73 20.11
CA GLN A 74 -6.33 21.67 21.20
C GLN A 74 -5.07 22.46 21.59
N TYR A 75 -3.90 21.82 21.50
CA TYR A 75 -2.62 22.37 21.91
C TYR A 75 -1.67 22.52 20.71
N SER A 76 -2.15 23.15 19.65
CA SER A 76 -1.41 23.29 18.38
C SER A 76 -0.06 24.01 18.52
N GLN A 77 0.10 24.88 19.53
CA GLN A 77 1.37 25.53 19.90
C GLN A 77 2.47 24.55 20.33
N LEU A 78 2.12 23.32 20.74
CA LEU A 78 3.13 22.30 21.06
C LEU A 78 4.07 22.04 19.87
N ARG A 79 3.58 22.23 18.64
CA ARG A 79 4.38 22.11 17.41
C ARG A 79 5.51 23.14 17.34
N SER A 80 5.28 24.38 17.76
CA SER A 80 6.30 25.44 17.78
C SER A 80 7.15 25.37 19.04
N ASP A 81 6.51 25.15 20.19
CA ASP A 81 7.13 25.32 21.50
C ASP A 81 8.00 24.10 21.85
N ASN A 82 7.55 22.90 21.48
CA ASN A 82 8.25 21.64 21.74
C ASN A 82 8.12 20.66 20.55
N PRO A 83 8.76 20.97 19.39
CA PRO A 83 8.60 20.20 18.15
C PRO A 83 8.99 18.72 18.30
N GLN A 84 9.96 18.43 19.16
CA GLN A 84 10.38 17.05 19.46
C GLN A 84 9.24 16.25 20.12
N VAL A 85 8.61 16.79 21.18
CA VAL A 85 7.48 16.15 21.86
C VAL A 85 6.31 15.98 20.90
N TYR A 86 5.97 17.02 20.13
CA TYR A 86 4.93 16.97 19.10
C TYR A 86 5.19 15.82 18.10
N SER A 87 6.40 15.72 17.55
CA SER A 87 6.76 14.66 16.60
C SER A 87 6.63 13.26 17.19
N ARG A 88 6.92 13.08 18.49
CA ARG A 88 6.76 11.78 19.15
C ARG A 88 5.28 11.42 19.34
N TYR A 89 4.40 12.37 19.66
CA TYR A 89 2.96 12.13 19.66
C TYR A 89 2.41 11.79 18.28
N VAL A 90 2.87 12.49 17.23
CA VAL A 90 2.50 12.14 15.85
C VAL A 90 2.94 10.71 15.51
N ARG A 91 4.14 10.32 15.95
CA ARG A 91 4.64 8.94 15.80
C ARG A 91 3.76 7.93 16.54
N MET A 92 3.32 8.23 17.77
CA MET A 92 2.37 7.36 18.49
C MET A 92 1.06 7.19 17.71
N ILE A 93 0.49 8.29 17.21
CA ILE A 93 -0.71 8.22 16.35
C ILE A 93 -0.44 7.32 15.15
N ALA A 94 0.71 7.45 14.47
CA ALA A 94 1.05 6.59 13.34
C ALA A 94 1.14 5.11 13.71
N LEU A 95 1.72 4.76 14.86
CA LEU A 95 1.76 3.38 15.36
C LEU A 95 0.37 2.82 15.64
N LEU A 96 -0.49 3.60 16.30
CA LEU A 96 -1.89 3.20 16.53
C LEU A 96 -2.66 3.05 15.21
N LYS A 97 -2.37 3.89 14.21
CA LYS A 97 -2.94 3.76 12.86
C LYS A 97 -2.50 2.47 12.17
N PHE A 98 -1.30 1.97 12.45
CA PHE A 98 -0.83 0.67 11.95
C PHE A 98 -1.55 -0.53 12.60
N ILE A 99 -1.86 -0.44 13.90
CA ILE A 99 -2.67 -1.47 14.58
C ILE A 99 -4.03 -1.60 13.91
N ASN A 100 -4.62 -0.46 13.52
CA ASN A 100 -5.89 -0.41 12.82
C ASN A 100 -5.77 0.13 11.39
N LEU A 101 -4.95 -0.56 10.59
CA LEU A 101 -4.63 -0.15 9.22
C LEU A 101 -5.79 -0.33 8.25
N SER A 102 -6.60 -1.39 8.44
CA SER A 102 -7.72 -1.78 7.57
C SER A 102 -9.02 -1.02 7.82
N SER A 103 -9.21 -0.40 9.00
CA SER A 103 -10.46 0.32 9.30
C SER A 103 -10.57 1.65 8.54
N ASN A 104 -11.38 1.66 7.48
CA ASN A 104 -11.90 2.84 6.76
C ASN A 104 -10.83 3.87 6.33
N ARG A 105 -9.59 3.43 6.10
CA ARG A 105 -8.54 4.29 5.54
C ARG A 105 -8.52 4.14 4.04
N GLY A 106 -8.44 5.25 3.34
CA GLY A 106 -8.14 5.23 1.91
C GLY A 106 -6.70 4.76 1.68
N LEU A 107 -6.49 4.03 0.59
CA LEU A 107 -5.16 3.57 0.14
C LEU A 107 -4.08 4.70 0.13
N PRO A 108 -4.37 5.97 -0.24
CA PRO A 108 -3.39 7.04 -0.14
C PRO A 108 -2.84 7.27 1.28
N GLU A 109 -3.70 7.22 2.30
CA GLU A 109 -3.27 7.39 3.70
C GLU A 109 -2.41 6.20 4.16
N ILE A 110 -2.80 4.97 3.76
CA ILE A 110 -2.02 3.76 4.06
C ILE A 110 -0.63 3.87 3.44
N LYS A 111 -0.51 4.31 2.18
CA LYS A 111 0.77 4.52 1.49
C LYS A 111 1.63 5.58 2.18
N GLU A 112 1.03 6.65 2.67
CA GLU A 112 1.73 7.68 3.45
C GLU A 112 2.27 7.10 4.77
N LEU A 113 1.48 6.32 5.49
CA LEU A 113 1.91 5.64 6.71
C LEU A 113 3.10 4.70 6.45
N ILE A 114 3.05 3.92 5.38
CA ILE A 114 4.14 3.03 4.97
C ILE A 114 5.41 3.83 4.64
N SER A 115 5.29 4.90 3.85
CA SER A 115 6.44 5.68 3.41
C SER A 115 7.18 6.37 4.56
N ASN A 116 6.45 6.75 5.61
CA ASN A 116 6.99 7.59 6.69
C ASN A 116 7.26 6.83 8.00
N TYR A 117 6.50 5.76 8.29
CA TYR A 117 6.46 5.12 9.61
C TYR A 117 6.58 3.59 9.61
N LEU A 118 6.80 2.94 8.45
CA LEU A 118 6.94 1.48 8.38
C LEU A 118 8.05 0.95 9.32
N LEU A 119 9.22 1.60 9.33
CA LEU A 119 10.32 1.17 10.19
C LEU A 119 9.98 1.28 11.68
N ASP A 120 9.19 2.29 12.04
CA ASP A 120 8.76 2.51 13.41
C ASP A 120 7.78 1.43 13.86
N ALA A 121 6.82 1.06 13.00
CA ALA A 121 5.89 -0.04 13.25
C ALA A 121 6.63 -1.37 13.46
N LEU A 122 7.59 -1.69 12.59
CA LEU A 122 8.39 -2.92 12.71
C LEU A 122 9.23 -2.95 13.99
N ARG A 123 9.82 -1.82 14.39
CA ARG A 123 10.59 -1.69 15.64
C ARG A 123 9.71 -1.78 16.88
N ALA A 124 8.48 -1.30 16.79
CA ALA A 124 7.49 -1.41 17.85
C ALA A 124 6.93 -2.83 18.00
N GLY A 125 7.31 -3.78 17.13
CA GLY A 125 6.84 -5.15 17.19
C GLY A 125 5.47 -5.37 16.53
N ILE A 126 4.93 -4.37 15.83
CA ILE A 126 3.69 -4.51 15.08
C ILE A 126 3.90 -5.55 13.99
N LYS A 127 2.98 -6.52 13.90
CA LYS A 127 2.96 -7.54 12.87
C LYS A 127 2.44 -6.99 11.55
N VAL A 128 3.23 -6.14 10.89
CA VAL A 128 2.83 -5.40 9.69
C VAL A 128 2.34 -6.30 8.56
N HIS A 129 2.87 -7.53 8.45
CA HIS A 129 2.41 -8.52 7.48
C HIS A 129 0.92 -8.85 7.65
N GLU A 130 0.49 -9.24 8.85
CA GLU A 130 -0.93 -9.50 9.18
C GLU A 130 -1.81 -8.25 8.92
N LYS A 131 -1.28 -7.05 9.17
CA LYS A 131 -2.01 -5.79 8.91
C LYS A 131 -2.18 -5.49 7.43
N PHE A 132 -1.19 -5.84 6.60
CA PHE A 132 -1.32 -5.71 5.15
C PHE A 132 -2.28 -6.77 4.62
N ASP A 133 -2.26 -7.99 5.15
CA ASP A 133 -3.20 -9.06 4.77
C ASP A 133 -4.66 -8.58 4.92
N TRP A 134 -5.01 -7.98 6.06
CA TRP A 134 -6.33 -7.39 6.25
C TRP A 134 -6.65 -6.23 5.31
N VAL A 135 -5.65 -5.45 4.89
CA VAL A 135 -5.86 -4.40 3.88
C VAL A 135 -6.15 -5.05 2.53
N LEU A 136 -5.41 -6.08 2.13
CA LEU A 136 -5.64 -6.78 0.87
C LEU A 136 -7.03 -7.44 0.85
N ASP A 137 -7.47 -8.00 1.96
CA ASP A 137 -8.81 -8.59 2.11
C ASP A 137 -9.92 -7.53 2.00
N VAL A 138 -9.79 -6.40 2.70
CA VAL A 138 -10.80 -5.32 2.69
C VAL A 138 -10.98 -4.70 1.30
N TYR A 139 -9.90 -4.62 0.53
CA TYR A 139 -9.93 -4.12 -0.84
C TYR A 139 -10.22 -5.19 -1.90
N ASP A 140 -10.36 -6.45 -1.50
CA ASP A 140 -10.47 -7.61 -2.40
C ASP A 140 -9.39 -7.60 -3.49
N ASP A 141 -8.13 -7.61 -3.04
CA ASP A 141 -6.98 -7.50 -3.95
C ASP A 141 -6.93 -8.64 -4.99
N VAL A 142 -7.55 -9.78 -4.69
CA VAL A 142 -7.72 -10.90 -5.64
C VAL A 142 -8.58 -10.47 -6.83
N LEU A 143 -9.74 -9.84 -6.59
CA LEU A 143 -10.57 -9.29 -7.67
C LEU A 143 -9.88 -8.13 -8.39
N MET A 144 -9.08 -7.33 -7.67
CA MET A 144 -8.27 -6.23 -8.23
C MET A 144 -7.02 -6.72 -8.96
N GLY A 145 -6.76 -8.02 -9.00
CA GLY A 145 -5.61 -8.60 -9.72
C GLY A 145 -4.25 -8.23 -9.13
N GLY A 146 -4.16 -7.96 -7.82
CA GLY A 146 -2.91 -7.63 -7.13
C GLY A 146 -2.53 -6.14 -7.14
N GLU A 147 -3.44 -5.25 -7.57
CA GLU A 147 -3.14 -3.81 -7.68
C GLU A 147 -2.87 -3.15 -6.33
N VAL A 148 -3.59 -3.55 -5.28
CA VAL A 148 -3.40 -3.02 -3.93
C VAL A 148 -2.04 -3.46 -3.41
N ALA A 149 -1.71 -4.76 -3.49
CA ALA A 149 -0.40 -5.27 -3.08
C ALA A 149 0.75 -4.57 -3.83
N TYR A 150 0.58 -4.36 -5.14
CA TYR A 150 1.53 -3.61 -5.97
C TYR A 150 1.74 -2.18 -5.45
N GLU A 151 0.66 -1.44 -5.15
CA GLU A 151 0.74 -0.07 -4.66
C GLU A 151 1.32 0.03 -3.24
N LEU A 152 1.06 -0.96 -2.36
CA LEU A 152 1.72 -1.06 -1.05
C LEU A 152 3.23 -1.32 -1.22
N GLY A 153 3.62 -2.23 -2.11
CA GLY A 153 5.03 -2.52 -2.41
C GLY A 153 5.75 -1.31 -2.99
N LYS A 154 5.06 -0.51 -3.81
CA LYS A 154 5.56 0.76 -4.33
C LYS A 154 5.74 1.82 -3.25
N ALA A 155 4.84 1.89 -2.27
CA ALA A 155 5.00 2.78 -1.11
C ALA A 155 6.22 2.40 -0.24
N MET A 156 6.56 1.10 -0.15
CA MET A 156 7.80 0.69 0.52
C MET A 156 9.06 1.20 -0.21
N LEU A 157 9.03 1.29 -1.54
CA LEU A 157 10.14 1.84 -2.34
C LEU A 157 10.34 3.35 -2.13
N THR A 158 9.30 4.08 -1.71
CA THR A 158 9.38 5.50 -1.37
C THR A 158 9.71 5.75 0.10
N CYS A 159 9.95 4.70 0.88
CA CYS A 159 10.19 4.82 2.31
C CYS A 159 11.59 5.40 2.61
N ASN A 160 11.61 6.51 3.35
CA ASN A 160 12.81 7.30 3.64
C ASN A 160 13.46 6.96 5.00
N ASN A 161 12.86 6.07 5.79
CA ASN A 161 13.44 5.65 7.06
C ASN A 161 14.76 4.89 6.82
N ARG A 162 15.78 5.14 7.65
CA ARG A 162 17.14 4.61 7.48
C ARG A 162 17.38 3.32 8.26
N ILE A 163 18.08 2.37 7.62
CA ILE A 163 18.61 1.13 8.22
C ILE A 163 20.11 1.11 8.00
N GLY A 164 20.91 1.17 9.07
CA GLY A 164 22.35 1.37 8.94
C GLY A 164 22.74 2.86 8.92
N GLN A 165 24.00 3.10 9.28
CA GLN A 165 24.60 4.44 9.24
C GLN A 165 25.38 4.68 7.94
N GLN A 166 25.94 3.63 7.36
CA GLN A 166 26.83 3.73 6.20
C GLN A 166 26.04 3.89 4.90
N PRO A 167 26.51 4.72 3.94
CA PRO A 167 25.91 4.80 2.61
C PRO A 167 25.95 3.46 1.87
N LEU A 168 24.92 3.18 1.09
CA LEU A 168 24.87 2.01 0.22
C LEU A 168 25.67 2.27 -1.04
N LEU A 169 26.49 1.30 -1.45
CA LEU A 169 27.19 1.31 -2.73
C LEU A 169 26.47 0.37 -3.70
N PHE A 170 25.77 0.92 -4.69
CA PHE A 170 25.09 0.11 -5.70
C PHE A 170 26.09 -0.55 -6.64
N THR A 171 26.10 -1.89 -6.70
CA THR A 171 27.12 -2.67 -7.44
C THR A 171 27.20 -2.29 -8.92
N LYS A 172 26.07 -2.05 -9.58
CA LYS A 172 26.03 -1.78 -11.03
C LYS A 172 26.49 -0.36 -11.39
N SER A 173 26.14 0.63 -10.58
CA SER A 173 26.39 2.05 -10.90
C SER A 173 27.57 2.65 -10.14
N LYS A 174 28.08 1.96 -9.11
CA LYS A 174 29.05 2.50 -8.14
C LYS A 174 28.60 3.80 -7.47
N ARG A 175 27.30 4.12 -7.54
CA ARG A 175 26.71 5.29 -6.91
C ARG A 175 26.53 5.02 -5.43
N GLN A 176 26.88 6.00 -4.60
CA GLN A 176 26.52 6.00 -3.19
C GLN A 176 25.11 6.56 -2.98
N ALA A 177 24.36 5.97 -2.07
CA ALA A 177 23.05 6.46 -1.67
C ALA A 177 22.83 6.35 -0.17
N SER A 178 21.90 7.16 0.36
CA SER A 178 21.49 7.09 1.76
C SER A 178 20.87 5.71 2.04
N PRO A 179 21.11 5.12 3.23
CA PRO A 179 20.66 3.76 3.52
C PRO A 179 19.19 3.72 3.96
N THR A 180 18.30 4.24 3.12
CA THR A 180 16.84 4.21 3.34
C THR A 180 16.26 2.86 2.96
N ILE A 181 15.09 2.50 3.51
CA ILE A 181 14.35 1.30 3.13
C ILE A 181 14.16 1.22 1.61
N GLY A 182 13.74 2.33 0.98
CA GLY A 182 13.59 2.38 -0.47
C GLY A 182 14.86 2.03 -1.23
N ASN A 183 16.01 2.57 -0.81
CA ASN A 183 17.29 2.29 -1.47
C ASN A 183 17.79 0.86 -1.20
N TRP A 184 17.54 0.29 -0.03
CA TRP A 184 17.80 -1.13 0.25
C TRP A 184 16.99 -2.04 -0.66
N LEU A 185 15.70 -1.75 -0.84
CA LEU A 185 14.84 -2.51 -1.75
C LEU A 185 15.28 -2.36 -3.21
N ILE A 186 15.73 -1.18 -3.64
CA ILE A 186 16.28 -0.97 -4.99
C ILE A 186 17.57 -1.79 -5.18
N ASP A 187 18.46 -1.83 -4.18
CA ASP A 187 19.71 -2.60 -4.24
C ASP A 187 19.41 -4.10 -4.34
N TYR A 188 18.51 -4.60 -3.49
CA TYR A 188 18.01 -5.97 -3.52
C TYR A 188 17.42 -6.36 -4.88
N ARG A 189 16.50 -5.55 -5.41
CA ARG A 189 15.87 -5.75 -6.73
C ARG A 189 16.89 -5.80 -7.88
N SER A 190 18.03 -5.15 -7.74
CA SER A 190 19.06 -5.14 -8.78
C SER A 190 19.82 -6.47 -8.89
N MET A 191 19.77 -7.31 -7.84
CA MET A 191 20.46 -8.60 -7.74
C MET A 191 19.54 -9.80 -8.06
N ILE A 192 18.22 -9.65 -7.91
CA ILE A 192 17.25 -10.71 -8.22
C ILE A 192 16.73 -10.58 -9.66
N ALA A 193 16.34 -11.70 -10.26
CA ALA A 193 15.68 -11.69 -11.57
C ALA A 193 14.26 -11.09 -11.45
N ALA A 194 13.69 -10.62 -12.56
CA ALA A 194 12.39 -9.95 -12.55
C ALA A 194 11.23 -10.86 -12.06
N ASP A 195 11.38 -12.16 -12.31
CA ASP A 195 10.44 -13.25 -12.06
C ASP A 195 10.81 -14.11 -10.83
N LYS A 196 11.88 -13.76 -10.11
CA LYS A 196 12.36 -14.54 -8.96
C LYS A 196 12.38 -13.70 -7.69
N GLY A 197 11.92 -14.31 -6.62
CA GLY A 197 11.99 -13.80 -5.25
C GLY A 197 11.76 -14.94 -4.27
N GLY A 198 11.84 -14.64 -2.98
CA GLY A 198 11.61 -15.61 -1.92
C GLY A 198 12.81 -15.83 -1.00
N ALA A 199 12.68 -16.81 -0.12
CA ALA A 199 13.58 -16.99 1.02
C ALA A 199 15.04 -17.23 0.59
N PHE A 200 15.27 -17.92 -0.53
CA PHE A 200 16.63 -18.20 -1.01
C PHE A 200 17.35 -16.91 -1.45
N GLU A 201 16.69 -16.10 -2.28
CA GLU A 201 17.19 -14.81 -2.76
C GLU A 201 17.46 -13.85 -1.59
N GLN A 202 16.55 -13.80 -0.61
CA GLN A 202 16.73 -13.00 0.60
C GLN A 202 17.96 -13.43 1.39
N ILE A 203 18.12 -14.74 1.65
CA ILE A 203 19.27 -15.29 2.38
C ILE A 203 20.56 -15.03 1.61
N SER A 204 20.54 -15.25 0.30
CA SER A 204 21.67 -15.01 -0.59
C SER A 204 22.09 -13.55 -0.55
N TYR A 205 21.14 -12.62 -0.70
CA TYR A 205 21.37 -11.18 -0.61
C TYR A 205 21.98 -10.79 0.74
N LEU A 206 21.37 -11.19 1.86
CA LEU A 206 21.86 -10.84 3.20
C LEU A 206 23.25 -11.42 3.49
N LYS A 207 23.63 -12.54 2.88
CA LYS A 207 24.96 -13.17 3.06
C LYS A 207 26.02 -12.62 2.13
N GLN A 208 25.68 -12.35 0.87
CA GLN A 208 26.65 -12.05 -0.19
C GLN A 208 26.81 -10.56 -0.47
N ASN A 209 25.75 -9.75 -0.27
CA ASN A 209 25.80 -8.32 -0.54
C ASN A 209 26.73 -7.59 0.45
N GLU A 210 27.66 -6.81 -0.08
CA GLU A 210 28.65 -6.08 0.72
C GLU A 210 28.03 -5.05 1.66
N ASN A 211 26.95 -4.38 1.24
CA ASN A 211 26.25 -3.42 2.09
C ASN A 211 25.58 -4.15 3.26
N ALA A 212 24.84 -5.23 2.98
CA ALA A 212 24.11 -6.00 4.00
C ALA A 212 25.04 -6.61 5.06
N ARG A 213 26.25 -7.03 4.67
CA ARG A 213 27.27 -7.57 5.60
C ARG A 213 27.79 -6.56 6.63
N LYS A 214 27.64 -5.25 6.38
CA LYS A 214 28.10 -4.18 7.27
C LYS A 214 27.05 -3.77 8.31
N LEU A 215 25.82 -4.29 8.19
CA LEU A 215 24.76 -4.04 9.15
C LEU A 215 25.05 -4.75 10.49
N SER A 216 24.62 -4.12 11.58
CA SER A 216 24.55 -4.80 12.88
C SER A 216 23.53 -5.94 12.86
N GLY A 217 23.58 -6.85 13.84
CA GLY A 217 22.64 -7.97 13.93
C GLY A 217 21.17 -7.52 13.91
N GLN A 218 20.82 -6.49 14.69
CA GLN A 218 19.45 -5.95 14.77
C GLN A 218 19.03 -5.27 13.45
N GLU A 219 19.91 -4.52 12.81
CA GLU A 219 19.61 -3.88 11.53
C GLU A 219 19.44 -4.91 10.41
N ARG A 220 20.24 -5.99 10.43
CA ARG A 220 20.12 -7.10 9.50
C ARG A 220 18.79 -7.84 9.67
N GLU A 221 18.37 -8.08 10.90
CA GLU A 221 17.06 -8.68 11.19
C GLU A 221 15.90 -7.79 10.70
N LEU A 222 15.98 -6.48 10.94
CA LEU A 222 14.99 -5.53 10.42
C LEU A 222 14.94 -5.54 8.89
N LEU A 223 16.12 -5.53 8.24
CA LEU A 223 16.19 -5.63 6.77
C LEU A 223 15.57 -6.93 6.28
N GLU A 224 15.85 -8.07 6.92
CA GLU A 224 15.25 -9.37 6.57
C GLU A 224 13.72 -9.33 6.61
N ARG A 225 13.14 -8.78 7.68
CA ARG A 225 11.67 -8.64 7.80
C ARG A 225 11.08 -7.76 6.69
N ILE A 226 11.78 -6.70 6.31
CA ILE A 226 11.37 -5.79 5.22
C ILE A 226 11.45 -6.47 3.86
N LEU A 227 12.51 -7.25 3.60
CA LEU A 227 12.65 -8.01 2.35
C LEU A 227 11.55 -9.07 2.24
N LYS A 228 11.25 -9.78 3.33
CA LYS A 228 10.15 -10.75 3.40
C LYS A 228 8.81 -10.11 3.07
N LEU A 229 8.48 -9.00 3.73
CA LEU A 229 7.24 -8.26 3.50
C LEU A 229 7.14 -7.76 2.06
N TYR A 230 8.24 -7.23 1.51
CA TYR A 230 8.27 -6.73 0.13
C TYR A 230 8.10 -7.84 -0.91
N ASP A 231 8.78 -8.97 -0.75
CA ASP A 231 8.64 -10.11 -1.66
C ASP A 231 7.22 -10.70 -1.60
N TRP A 232 6.63 -10.80 -0.41
CA TRP A 232 5.25 -11.25 -0.25
C TRP A 232 4.26 -10.34 -1.00
N LEU A 233 4.38 -9.01 -0.88
CA LEU A 233 3.54 -8.08 -1.66
C LEU A 233 3.77 -8.18 -3.17
N ARG A 234 5.01 -8.44 -3.60
CA ARG A 234 5.36 -8.43 -5.03
C ARG A 234 4.99 -9.73 -5.74
N PHE A 235 5.11 -10.86 -5.06
CA PHE A 235 5.00 -12.19 -5.66
C PHE A 235 3.84 -13.02 -5.09
N GLY A 236 3.13 -12.50 -4.09
CA GLY A 236 2.01 -13.16 -3.42
C GLY A 236 2.42 -14.33 -2.51
N THR A 237 1.41 -15.03 -2.00
CA THR A 237 1.56 -16.25 -1.17
C THR A 237 2.02 -17.47 -1.96
N SER A 238 2.01 -17.42 -3.30
CA SER A 238 2.44 -18.54 -4.16
C SER A 238 3.87 -19.01 -3.90
N LEU A 239 4.71 -18.19 -3.24
CA LEU A 239 6.05 -18.59 -2.80
C LEU A 239 6.05 -19.58 -1.63
N GLU A 240 5.09 -19.52 -0.71
CA GLU A 240 5.05 -20.43 0.44
C GLU A 240 4.49 -21.81 0.09
N GLU A 241 3.49 -21.87 -0.80
CA GLU A 241 2.94 -23.15 -1.27
C GLU A 241 3.95 -23.99 -2.07
N TYR A 242 4.89 -23.34 -2.78
CA TYR A 242 5.95 -24.05 -3.51
C TYR A 242 7.01 -24.71 -2.60
N HIS A 243 7.16 -24.24 -1.37
CA HIS A 243 8.07 -24.83 -0.39
C HIS A 243 7.40 -25.93 0.47
N GLY A 244 6.06 -26.00 0.47
CA GLY A 244 5.28 -27.05 1.12
C GLY A 244 5.05 -28.30 0.27
N GLN A 245 5.25 -28.24 -1.05
CA GLN A 245 5.39 -29.44 -1.87
C GLN A 245 6.68 -30.15 -1.45
N LYS A 246 6.52 -31.15 -0.58
CA LYS A 246 7.56 -32.16 -0.28
C LYS A 246 8.30 -32.43 -1.58
N ALA A 247 9.61 -32.12 -1.60
CA ALA A 247 10.47 -32.47 -2.72
C ALA A 247 10.07 -33.88 -3.19
N PRO A 248 9.78 -34.08 -4.49
CA PRO A 248 9.33 -35.37 -4.99
C PRO A 248 10.26 -36.41 -4.40
N ALA A 249 9.70 -37.32 -3.60
CA ALA A 249 10.44 -38.24 -2.75
C ALA A 249 11.64 -38.73 -3.57
N SER A 250 12.83 -38.27 -3.21
CA SER A 250 14.03 -38.54 -3.97
C SER A 250 14.08 -40.05 -4.07
N THR A 251 13.89 -40.57 -5.29
CA THR A 251 14.00 -42.00 -5.56
C THR A 251 15.25 -42.48 -4.85
N PRO A 252 15.15 -43.46 -3.94
CA PRO A 252 16.25 -43.85 -3.09
C PRO A 252 17.47 -44.10 -3.97
N MET A 253 18.51 -43.30 -3.78
CA MET A 253 19.77 -43.55 -4.48
C MET A 253 20.17 -45.00 -4.19
N PRO A 254 20.62 -45.76 -5.20
CA PRO A 254 21.12 -47.11 -4.97
C PRO A 254 22.16 -47.06 -3.85
N PRO A 255 22.13 -48.03 -2.90
CA PRO A 255 22.94 -47.99 -1.71
C PRO A 255 24.41 -47.82 -2.09
N LYS A 256 25.01 -46.74 -1.61
CA LYS A 256 26.44 -46.48 -1.74
C LYS A 256 27.18 -47.70 -1.17
N PRO A 257 28.14 -48.31 -1.90
CA PRO A 257 28.88 -49.45 -1.40
C PRO A 257 29.50 -49.13 -0.04
N PRO A 258 29.50 -50.07 0.91
CA PRO A 258 29.93 -49.84 2.28
C PRO A 258 31.37 -49.34 2.29
N GLY A 259 31.54 -48.04 2.54
CA GLY A 259 32.84 -47.47 2.84
C GLY A 259 33.40 -48.06 4.14
N PRO A 260 34.73 -48.01 4.34
CA PRO A 260 35.36 -48.50 5.56
C PRO A 260 34.70 -47.85 6.77
N ARG A 261 34.22 -48.71 7.70
CA ARG A 261 33.54 -48.26 8.92
C ARG A 261 34.48 -47.31 9.67
N PRO A 262 34.03 -46.10 10.04
CA PRO A 262 34.80 -45.26 10.95
C PRO A 262 35.01 -46.03 12.25
N VAL A 263 36.27 -46.13 12.66
CA VAL A 263 36.66 -46.70 13.94
C VAL A 263 35.97 -45.88 15.02
N PHE A 264 35.03 -46.49 15.74
CA PHE A 264 34.41 -45.89 16.91
C PHE A 264 35.50 -45.56 17.93
N GLN A 265 35.86 -44.29 18.04
CA GLN A 265 36.66 -43.82 19.16
C GLN A 265 35.79 -43.93 20.41
N LYS A 266 36.32 -44.61 21.44
CA LYS A 266 35.68 -44.73 22.75
C LYS A 266 35.31 -43.33 23.26
N PRO A 267 34.10 -43.13 23.82
CA PRO A 267 33.75 -41.86 24.45
C PRO A 267 34.72 -41.59 25.60
N LEU A 268 35.34 -40.40 25.60
CA LEU A 268 36.19 -39.94 26.70
C LEU A 268 35.38 -39.95 28.00
N THR A 269 36.01 -40.48 29.04
CA THR A 269 35.42 -40.52 30.37
C THR A 269 35.56 -39.17 31.07
N ILE A 270 34.63 -38.85 31.98
CA ILE A 270 34.62 -37.60 32.77
C ILE A 270 35.92 -37.41 33.57
N GLU A 271 36.65 -38.50 33.87
CA GLU A 271 37.96 -38.50 34.52
C GLU A 271 39.08 -37.97 33.61
N GLU A 272 39.01 -38.20 32.30
CA GLU A 272 40.01 -37.73 31.32
C GLU A 272 39.82 -36.22 31.04
N LEU A 273 38.57 -35.76 31.00
CA LEU A 273 38.23 -34.34 30.88
C LEU A 273 38.70 -33.49 32.07
N LYS A 274 38.83 -34.08 33.27
CA LYS A 274 39.35 -33.36 34.44
C LYS A 274 40.88 -33.21 34.44
N LYS A 275 41.61 -34.06 33.71
CA LYS A 275 43.07 -33.95 33.59
C LYS A 275 43.54 -32.90 32.59
N GLU A 276 42.72 -32.54 31.60
CA GLU A 276 43.06 -31.51 30.62
C GLU A 276 42.89 -30.07 31.14
N VAL A 277 42.03 -29.85 32.13
CA VAL A 277 41.70 -28.49 32.64
C VAL A 277 42.73 -27.96 33.65
N VAL A 278 43.60 -28.80 34.21
CA VAL A 278 44.58 -28.39 35.25
C VAL A 278 45.95 -27.98 34.67
N GLY A 279 46.13 -28.04 33.34
CA GLY A 279 47.43 -28.04 32.70
C GLY A 279 47.83 -26.82 31.86
N GLN A 280 47.27 -25.62 32.00
CA GLN A 280 47.79 -24.44 31.29
C GLN A 280 47.69 -23.14 32.11
N GLY A 281 48.70 -22.89 32.94
CA GLY A 281 48.99 -21.55 33.45
C GLY A 281 50.14 -20.94 32.65
N THR A 282 49.83 -19.98 31.77
CA THR A 282 50.82 -19.03 31.24
C THR A 282 50.45 -17.61 31.66
N PRO A 283 51.42 -16.75 32.01
CA PRO A 283 51.12 -15.42 32.55
C PRO A 283 50.77 -14.44 31.42
N HIS A 284 49.65 -13.75 31.57
CA HIS A 284 49.31 -12.59 30.74
C HIS A 284 50.17 -11.37 31.12
N PRO A 285 50.68 -10.60 30.14
CA PRO A 285 51.43 -9.38 30.40
C PRO A 285 50.50 -8.23 30.81
N ALA A 286 51.01 -7.39 31.70
CA ALA A 286 50.32 -6.25 32.30
C ALA A 286 49.80 -5.23 31.26
N TYR A 287 48.53 -4.89 31.36
CA TYR A 287 47.88 -3.80 30.64
C TYR A 287 48.43 -2.45 31.13
N ARG A 288 49.00 -1.66 30.21
CA ARG A 288 49.40 -0.27 30.45
C ARG A 288 48.28 0.65 29.96
N PRO A 289 47.78 1.61 30.77
CA PRO A 289 46.75 2.54 30.31
C PRO A 289 47.32 3.57 29.32
N PRO A 290 46.58 3.96 28.26
CA PRO A 290 47.03 5.00 27.34
C PRO A 290 46.86 6.40 27.93
N SER A 291 47.93 7.20 27.84
CA SER A 291 47.94 8.64 28.13
C SER A 291 47.02 9.44 27.18
N PRO A 292 46.43 10.55 27.64
CA PRO A 292 45.61 11.43 26.81
C PRO A 292 46.50 12.32 25.94
N ALA A 293 46.34 12.20 24.61
CA ALA A 293 46.95 13.10 23.65
C ALA A 293 46.16 14.42 23.59
N ARG A 294 46.83 15.48 24.03
CA ARG A 294 46.46 16.89 23.89
C ARG A 294 46.70 17.32 22.43
N GLY A 295 45.64 17.74 21.74
CA GLY A 295 45.72 18.31 20.40
C GLY A 295 44.88 19.57 20.33
N GLU A 296 45.53 20.71 20.54
CA GLU A 296 45.03 22.05 20.21
C GLU A 296 45.08 22.20 18.69
N GLY A 297 43.95 22.51 18.06
CA GLY A 297 43.83 22.72 16.61
C GLY A 297 42.76 23.77 16.31
N LYS A 298 43.23 24.95 15.89
CA LYS A 298 42.50 26.18 15.60
C LYS A 298 41.43 26.00 14.52
N ALA A 299 40.28 26.63 14.72
CA ALA A 299 39.30 26.91 13.67
C ALA A 299 39.65 28.27 13.04
N GLU A 300 39.99 28.27 11.76
CA GLU A 300 40.03 29.46 10.92
C GLU A 300 39.11 29.27 9.71
N ASP A 301 38.44 30.37 9.39
CA ASP A 301 37.38 30.57 8.43
C ASP A 301 37.70 30.10 7.00
N ILE A 302 36.77 29.37 6.37
CA ILE A 302 36.59 29.42 4.91
C ILE A 302 35.09 29.41 4.60
N VAL A 303 34.53 30.61 4.50
CA VAL A 303 33.32 30.90 3.73
C VAL A 303 33.79 31.33 2.34
N SER A 304 33.55 30.49 1.33
CA SER A 304 33.61 30.89 -0.08
C SER A 304 32.40 30.34 -0.84
N GLU A 305 31.33 31.11 -0.72
CA GLU A 305 30.42 31.55 -1.79
C GLU A 305 30.60 30.89 -3.17
N ILE A 306 29.77 29.88 -3.44
CA ILE A 306 29.55 29.35 -4.80
C ILE A 306 28.31 30.04 -5.36
N LYS A 307 28.52 31.13 -6.11
CA LYS A 307 27.55 31.66 -7.07
C LYS A 307 27.48 30.69 -8.24
N ARG A 308 26.32 30.04 -8.41
CA ARG A 308 26.03 29.20 -9.57
C ARG A 308 25.13 30.00 -10.51
N GLU A 309 25.71 30.49 -11.60
CA GLU A 309 24.97 31.03 -12.74
C GLU A 309 24.18 29.89 -13.39
N VAL A 310 22.85 30.07 -13.49
CA VAL A 310 21.96 29.18 -14.23
C VAL A 310 21.83 29.74 -15.63
N ALA A 311 22.54 29.14 -16.58
CA ALA A 311 22.35 29.39 -18.00
C ALA A 311 21.03 28.73 -18.45
N THR A 312 20.09 29.57 -18.89
CA THR A 312 18.85 29.18 -19.57
C THR A 312 19.19 28.57 -20.94
N PRO A 313 18.70 27.36 -21.28
CA PRO A 313 18.83 26.82 -22.62
C PRO A 313 17.89 27.56 -23.59
N GLU A 314 18.46 28.17 -24.63
CA GLU A 314 17.68 28.72 -25.75
C GLU A 314 17.03 27.59 -26.57
N LEU A 315 15.74 27.76 -26.85
CA LEU A 315 14.95 26.87 -27.71
C LEU A 315 15.29 27.14 -29.20
N PRO A 316 15.38 26.10 -30.04
CA PRO A 316 15.63 26.27 -31.47
C PRO A 316 14.43 26.88 -32.22
N PRO A 317 14.66 27.61 -33.33
CA PRO A 317 13.63 28.30 -34.07
C PRO A 317 12.72 27.33 -34.84
N TYR A 318 11.41 27.54 -34.69
CA TYR A 318 10.34 26.80 -35.36
C TYR A 318 10.31 27.15 -36.86
N LEU A 319 10.71 26.20 -37.71
CA LEU A 319 10.65 26.28 -39.17
C LEU A 319 9.25 25.89 -39.68
N GLY A 320 8.69 26.77 -40.53
CA GLY A 320 7.96 26.39 -41.75
C GLY A 320 6.51 25.89 -41.62
N LYS A 321 5.57 26.79 -41.90
CA LYS A 321 4.21 26.44 -42.36
C LYS A 321 4.29 25.83 -43.77
N SER A 322 3.84 24.60 -43.95
CA SER A 322 3.52 24.05 -45.28
C SER A 322 2.02 24.19 -45.54
N GLU A 323 1.69 25.08 -46.49
CA GLU A 323 0.39 25.19 -47.13
C GLU A 323 0.10 23.92 -47.94
N ILE A 324 -0.92 23.16 -47.53
CA ILE A 324 -1.49 22.08 -48.34
C ILE A 324 -2.69 22.66 -49.10
N ARG A 325 -2.53 22.83 -50.41
CA ARG A 325 -3.64 23.13 -51.33
C ARG A 325 -4.57 21.91 -51.46
N PRO A 326 -5.90 22.09 -51.41
CA PRO A 326 -6.84 21.02 -51.74
C PRO A 326 -6.96 20.83 -53.27
N PRO A 327 -7.18 19.59 -53.75
CA PRO A 327 -7.35 19.29 -55.17
C PRO A 327 -8.76 19.67 -55.68
N LEU A 328 -8.79 20.14 -56.93
CA LEU A 328 -9.98 20.49 -57.72
C LEU A 328 -11.02 19.35 -57.75
N ALA A 329 -12.28 19.72 -57.48
CA ALA A 329 -13.45 18.86 -57.60
C ALA A 329 -13.81 18.59 -59.07
N LYS A 330 -14.25 17.35 -59.37
CA LYS A 330 -14.82 16.93 -60.65
C LYS A 330 -16.32 17.29 -60.74
N PRO A 331 -16.89 17.46 -61.95
CA PRO A 331 -18.27 17.91 -62.15
C PRO A 331 -19.29 16.86 -61.69
N ILE A 332 -20.25 17.28 -60.88
CA ILE A 332 -21.38 16.47 -60.40
C ILE A 332 -22.47 16.48 -61.47
N SER A 333 -22.92 15.30 -61.89
CA SER A 333 -24.05 15.10 -62.80
C SER A 333 -25.39 15.47 -62.14
N PRO A 334 -26.41 15.93 -62.91
CA PRO A 334 -27.67 16.43 -62.36
C PRO A 334 -28.47 15.34 -61.63
N ILE A 335 -28.77 15.60 -60.36
CA ILE A 335 -29.59 14.77 -59.47
C ILE A 335 -31.07 15.03 -59.78
N ARG A 336 -31.84 13.94 -59.97
CA ARG A 336 -33.30 13.97 -60.15
C ARG A 336 -33.99 14.47 -58.85
N PRO A 337 -35.11 15.21 -58.96
CA PRO A 337 -35.80 15.77 -57.79
C PRO A 337 -36.32 14.66 -56.86
N ILE A 338 -35.82 14.66 -55.63
CA ILE A 338 -36.28 13.81 -54.53
C ILE A 338 -37.49 14.47 -53.87
N ALA A 339 -38.54 13.68 -53.62
CA ALA A 339 -39.76 14.09 -52.95
C ALA A 339 -39.50 14.73 -51.56
N PRO A 340 -40.38 15.63 -51.08
CA PRO A 340 -40.18 16.36 -49.83
C PRO A 340 -40.08 15.41 -48.62
N ILE A 341 -38.90 15.38 -48.00
CA ILE A 341 -38.62 14.64 -46.77
C ILE A 341 -39.33 15.37 -45.62
N LYS A 342 -40.18 14.66 -44.88
CA LYS A 342 -40.83 15.17 -43.66
C LYS A 342 -39.74 15.67 -42.68
N PRO A 343 -39.90 16.84 -42.03
CA PRO A 343 -38.93 17.36 -41.08
C PRO A 343 -38.72 16.35 -39.95
N ILE A 344 -37.46 15.93 -39.78
CA ILE A 344 -37.03 15.08 -38.68
C ILE A 344 -37.24 15.89 -37.39
N PRO A 345 -37.98 15.37 -36.38
CA PRO A 345 -38.15 16.06 -35.12
C PRO A 345 -36.79 16.33 -34.47
N PRO A 346 -36.61 17.48 -33.78
CA PRO A 346 -35.33 17.82 -33.16
C PRO A 346 -34.88 16.71 -32.20
N PRO A 347 -33.57 16.40 -32.13
CA PRO A 347 -33.06 15.39 -31.23
C PRO A 347 -33.45 15.74 -29.79
N VAL A 348 -34.16 14.81 -29.14
CA VAL A 348 -34.53 14.92 -27.72
C VAL A 348 -33.25 15.17 -26.91
N PRO A 349 -33.23 16.14 -25.98
CA PRO A 349 -32.03 16.51 -25.25
C PRO A 349 -31.41 15.30 -24.57
N SER A 350 -30.19 14.97 -25.01
CA SER A 350 -29.38 13.91 -24.42
C SER A 350 -29.24 14.18 -22.92
N HIS A 351 -29.49 13.16 -22.11
CA HIS A 351 -29.37 13.24 -20.66
C HIS A 351 -27.90 13.46 -20.30
N GLN A 352 -27.47 14.72 -20.24
CA GLN A 352 -26.11 15.07 -19.85
C GLN A 352 -25.91 14.72 -18.38
N ILE A 353 -24.96 13.83 -18.09
CA ILE A 353 -24.51 13.54 -16.73
C ILE A 353 -23.68 14.73 -16.27
N LYS A 354 -24.22 15.57 -15.38
CA LYS A 354 -23.51 16.75 -14.84
C LYS A 354 -23.21 16.63 -13.36
N TYR A 355 -24.11 15.98 -12.62
CA TYR A 355 -24.03 15.84 -11.18
C TYR A 355 -23.98 14.36 -10.78
N LEU A 356 -23.54 14.09 -9.54
CA LEU A 356 -23.46 12.74 -8.99
C LEU A 356 -24.82 12.00 -9.08
N ASP A 357 -25.92 12.69 -8.77
CA ASP A 357 -27.27 12.13 -8.83
C ASP A 357 -27.76 11.82 -10.25
N ASP A 358 -27.10 12.35 -11.29
CA ASP A 358 -27.45 12.01 -12.66
C ASP A 358 -26.98 10.60 -13.03
N LEU A 359 -25.94 10.08 -12.36
CA LEU A 359 -25.51 8.68 -12.54
C LEU A 359 -26.63 7.70 -12.15
N LYS A 360 -27.41 8.03 -11.11
CA LYS A 360 -28.56 7.21 -10.66
C LYS A 360 -29.72 7.20 -11.66
N LYS A 361 -29.75 8.14 -12.60
CA LYS A 361 -30.86 8.29 -13.56
C LYS A 361 -30.55 7.62 -14.90
N ILE A 362 -29.35 7.06 -15.09
CA ILE A 362 -28.96 6.42 -16.34
C ILE A 362 -29.83 5.18 -16.57
N ASP A 363 -30.54 5.15 -17.69
CA ASP A 363 -31.33 4.01 -18.11
C ASP A 363 -30.92 3.53 -19.51
N VAL A 364 -31.60 2.52 -20.04
CA VAL A 364 -31.29 1.95 -21.36
C VAL A 364 -31.43 2.97 -22.51
N SER A 365 -32.23 4.03 -22.35
CA SER A 365 -32.40 5.04 -23.41
C SER A 365 -31.12 5.84 -23.62
N TYR A 366 -30.29 5.99 -22.59
CA TYR A 366 -28.99 6.63 -22.67
C TYR A 366 -28.05 5.89 -23.64
N LEU A 367 -28.00 4.56 -23.57
CA LEU A 367 -27.17 3.75 -24.47
C LEU A 367 -27.62 3.86 -25.93
N ARG A 368 -28.91 4.12 -26.15
CA ARG A 368 -29.55 4.21 -27.47
C ARG A 368 -29.56 5.62 -28.06
N ALA A 369 -29.14 6.62 -27.29
CA ALA A 369 -29.08 8.01 -27.73
C ALA A 369 -27.96 8.28 -28.76
N GLY A 370 -27.04 7.33 -28.97
CA GLY A 370 -25.99 7.44 -29.99
C GLY A 370 -25.30 6.10 -30.23
N GLN A 371 -24.07 6.14 -30.75
CA GLN A 371 -23.26 4.93 -30.89
C GLN A 371 -22.93 4.35 -29.51
N LEU A 372 -23.22 3.06 -29.31
CA LEU A 372 -23.07 2.36 -28.03
C LEU A 372 -21.69 2.58 -27.39
N GLN A 373 -20.62 2.43 -28.17
CA GLN A 373 -19.24 2.60 -27.68
C GLN A 373 -18.95 4.02 -27.18
N ASN A 374 -19.52 5.04 -27.83
CA ASN A 374 -19.38 6.43 -27.38
C ASN A 374 -20.16 6.66 -26.09
N GLN A 375 -21.34 6.05 -25.94
CA GLN A 375 -22.13 6.18 -24.72
C GLN A 375 -21.44 5.52 -23.52
N ILE A 376 -20.89 4.32 -23.71
CA ILE A 376 -20.13 3.60 -22.67
C ILE A 376 -18.88 4.39 -22.27
N SER A 377 -18.12 4.87 -23.26
CA SER A 377 -16.94 5.71 -23.02
C SER A 377 -17.30 7.00 -22.28
N ASN A 378 -18.45 7.61 -22.60
CA ASN A 378 -18.92 8.79 -21.90
C ASN A 378 -19.29 8.46 -20.44
N ILE A 379 -20.01 7.37 -20.16
CA ILE A 379 -20.32 6.97 -18.76
C ILE A 379 -19.03 6.81 -17.96
N LYS A 380 -18.05 6.06 -18.50
CA LYS A 380 -16.74 5.87 -17.87
C LYS A 380 -16.03 7.20 -17.59
N HIS A 381 -15.97 8.08 -18.59
CA HIS A 381 -15.34 9.38 -18.44
C HIS A 381 -16.03 10.24 -17.38
N GLN A 382 -17.37 10.25 -17.33
CA GLN A 382 -18.12 11.04 -16.36
C GLN A 382 -17.95 10.51 -14.93
N ILE A 383 -17.91 9.20 -14.72
CA ILE A 383 -17.62 8.60 -13.39
C ILE A 383 -16.28 9.13 -12.88
N SER A 384 -15.22 9.03 -13.68
CA SER A 384 -13.87 9.49 -13.30
C SER A 384 -13.82 10.99 -13.04
N LYS A 385 -14.44 11.77 -13.93
CA LYS A 385 -14.49 13.23 -13.82
C LYS A 385 -15.24 13.67 -12.56
N LEU A 386 -16.38 13.03 -12.25
CA LEU A 386 -17.18 13.33 -11.07
C LEU A 386 -16.46 12.96 -9.78
N ALA A 387 -15.73 11.84 -9.75
CA ALA A 387 -14.89 11.49 -8.61
C ALA A 387 -13.84 12.57 -8.33
N GLN A 388 -13.11 13.00 -9.38
CA GLN A 388 -12.11 14.05 -9.26
C GLN A 388 -12.71 15.40 -8.87
N SER A 389 -13.80 15.84 -9.50
CA SER A 389 -14.36 17.18 -9.27
C SER A 389 -15.02 17.34 -7.90
N ASN A 390 -15.55 16.25 -7.33
CA ASN A 390 -16.20 16.27 -6.02
C ASN A 390 -15.25 15.83 -4.90
N ASN A 391 -13.99 15.52 -5.21
CA ASN A 391 -13.02 14.98 -4.25
C ASN A 391 -13.57 13.74 -3.50
N MET A 392 -14.23 12.86 -4.25
CA MET A 392 -14.82 11.61 -3.75
C MET A 392 -13.98 10.42 -4.19
N PHE A 393 -14.06 9.32 -3.44
CA PHE A 393 -13.41 8.09 -3.84
C PHE A 393 -14.15 7.44 -5.03
N MET A 394 -13.41 6.76 -5.90
CA MET A 394 -13.99 6.13 -7.10
C MET A 394 -15.12 5.16 -6.74
N HIS A 395 -14.93 4.33 -5.71
CA HIS A 395 -15.94 3.37 -5.25
C HIS A 395 -17.26 4.04 -4.83
N GLU A 396 -17.23 5.24 -4.24
CA GLU A 396 -18.43 5.99 -3.86
C GLU A 396 -19.21 6.46 -5.10
N VAL A 397 -18.50 6.90 -6.13
CA VAL A 397 -19.12 7.32 -7.40
C VAL A 397 -19.66 6.12 -8.18
N ILE A 398 -18.94 5.00 -8.18
CA ILE A 398 -19.40 3.72 -8.76
C ILE A 398 -20.67 3.26 -8.06
N ALA A 399 -20.75 3.35 -6.72
CA ALA A 399 -21.96 2.99 -5.97
C ALA A 399 -23.18 3.82 -6.40
N MET A 400 -23.00 5.05 -6.86
CA MET A 400 -24.09 5.88 -7.41
C MET A 400 -24.53 5.41 -8.79
N PHE A 401 -23.59 4.99 -9.65
CA PHE A 401 -23.91 4.37 -10.94
C PHE A 401 -24.60 3.00 -10.76
N GLN A 402 -24.21 2.21 -9.76
CA GLN A 402 -24.83 0.92 -9.46
C GLN A 402 -26.30 1.04 -9.04
N GLN A 403 -26.73 2.21 -8.56
CA GLN A 403 -28.13 2.51 -8.26
C GLN A 403 -28.96 2.85 -9.51
N SER A 404 -28.34 2.91 -10.69
CA SER A 404 -29.03 3.30 -11.93
C SER A 404 -29.99 2.23 -12.45
N PRO A 405 -31.11 2.60 -13.08
CA PRO A 405 -31.98 1.65 -13.77
C PRO A 405 -31.25 0.81 -14.83
N LEU A 406 -30.23 1.36 -15.48
CA LEU A 406 -29.39 0.62 -16.42
C LEU A 406 -28.64 -0.53 -15.73
N PHE A 407 -28.00 -0.24 -14.60
CA PHE A 407 -27.25 -1.26 -13.85
C PHE A 407 -28.17 -2.32 -13.23
N GLY A 408 -29.32 -1.90 -12.69
CA GLY A 408 -30.35 -2.83 -12.22
C GLY A 408 -30.86 -3.77 -13.32
N LEU A 409 -31.05 -3.26 -14.54
CA LEU A 409 -31.43 -4.08 -15.69
C LEU A 409 -30.31 -5.07 -16.11
N TYR A 410 -29.05 -4.63 -16.04
CA TYR A 410 -27.89 -5.50 -16.27
C TYR A 410 -27.85 -6.65 -15.26
N LEU A 411 -27.99 -6.37 -13.95
CA LEU A 411 -28.03 -7.40 -12.91
C LEU A 411 -29.20 -8.37 -13.09
N LYS A 412 -30.42 -7.86 -13.31
CA LYS A 412 -31.60 -8.71 -13.55
C LYS A 412 -31.37 -9.67 -14.73
N THR A 413 -30.85 -9.14 -15.83
CA THR A 413 -30.53 -9.94 -17.03
C THR A 413 -29.46 -10.99 -16.73
N GLY A 414 -28.38 -10.62 -16.03
CA GLY A 414 -27.30 -11.52 -15.64
C GLY A 414 -27.75 -12.65 -14.72
N THR A 415 -28.57 -12.35 -13.71
CA THR A 415 -29.14 -13.37 -12.80
C THR A 415 -30.02 -14.36 -13.55
N MET A 416 -30.89 -13.89 -14.44
CA MET A 416 -31.74 -14.78 -15.25
C MET A 416 -30.91 -15.66 -16.20
N LEU A 417 -29.81 -15.14 -16.76
CA LEU A 417 -28.88 -15.93 -17.57
C LEU A 417 -28.18 -17.02 -16.76
N MET A 418 -27.77 -16.74 -15.51
CA MET A 418 -27.14 -17.75 -14.65
C MET A 418 -28.10 -18.88 -14.26
N HIS A 419 -29.40 -18.60 -14.16
CA HIS A 419 -30.42 -19.62 -13.88
C HIS A 419 -30.94 -20.33 -15.13
N ASN A 420 -30.56 -19.88 -16.32
CA ASN A 420 -30.95 -20.53 -17.56
C ASN A 420 -30.07 -21.78 -17.80
N SER A 421 -30.70 -22.93 -18.07
CA SER A 421 -30.00 -24.21 -18.24
C SER A 421 -29.42 -24.44 -19.64
N LEU A 422 -29.61 -23.50 -20.58
CA LEU A 422 -29.12 -23.64 -21.95
C LEU A 422 -27.60 -23.42 -22.01
N THR A 423 -26.90 -24.33 -22.67
CA THR A 423 -25.45 -24.23 -22.89
C THR A 423 -25.09 -23.17 -23.95
N ASP A 424 -26.00 -22.89 -24.88
CA ASP A 424 -25.82 -21.89 -25.93
C ASP A 424 -26.17 -20.49 -25.39
N ARG A 425 -25.14 -19.66 -25.20
CA ARG A 425 -25.27 -18.32 -24.63
C ARG A 425 -26.19 -17.40 -25.43
N SER A 426 -26.21 -17.51 -26.76
CA SER A 426 -27.08 -16.66 -27.59
C SER A 426 -28.54 -17.02 -27.40
N LYS A 427 -28.84 -18.33 -27.37
CA LYS A 427 -30.20 -18.83 -27.13
C LYS A 427 -30.69 -18.55 -25.71
N ALA A 428 -29.82 -18.72 -24.71
CA ALA A 428 -30.11 -18.34 -23.33
C ALA A 428 -30.49 -16.85 -23.24
N TYR A 429 -29.75 -15.98 -23.95
CA TYR A 429 -30.04 -14.55 -24.00
C TYR A 429 -31.37 -14.22 -24.69
N GLU A 430 -31.66 -14.86 -25.82
CA GLU A 430 -32.95 -14.70 -26.51
C GLU A 430 -34.12 -15.13 -25.64
N GLU A 431 -34.00 -16.24 -24.90
CA GLU A 431 -35.03 -16.72 -23.99
C GLU A 431 -35.25 -15.73 -22.83
N VAL A 432 -34.18 -15.30 -22.16
CA VAL A 432 -34.24 -14.34 -21.04
C VAL A 432 -34.85 -13.01 -21.50
N THR A 433 -34.43 -12.47 -22.64
CA THR A 433 -35.02 -11.24 -23.17
C THR A 433 -36.47 -11.43 -23.62
N GLY A 434 -36.84 -12.61 -24.11
CA GLY A 434 -38.23 -12.98 -24.39
C GLY A 434 -39.10 -12.99 -23.14
N GLN A 435 -38.60 -13.54 -22.03
CA GLN A 435 -39.29 -13.52 -20.73
C GLN A 435 -39.46 -12.09 -20.20
N LEU A 436 -38.38 -11.28 -20.20
CA LEU A 436 -38.44 -9.88 -19.77
C LEU A 436 -39.44 -9.06 -20.60
N LYS A 437 -39.52 -9.28 -21.92
CA LYS A 437 -40.52 -8.62 -22.78
C LYS A 437 -41.94 -9.03 -22.43
N LYS A 438 -42.19 -10.31 -22.12
CA LYS A 438 -43.52 -10.81 -21.68
C LYS A 438 -43.95 -10.17 -20.35
N GLU A 439 -43.02 -9.88 -19.46
CA GLU A 439 -43.24 -9.13 -18.22
C GLU A 439 -43.46 -7.62 -18.43
N GLY A 440 -43.36 -7.12 -19.67
CA GLY A 440 -43.39 -5.68 -19.95
C GLY A 440 -42.15 -4.93 -19.47
N SER A 441 -41.07 -5.64 -19.11
CA SER A 441 -39.81 -5.04 -18.70
C SER A 441 -39.04 -4.50 -19.91
N LYS A 442 -38.27 -3.42 -19.71
CA LYS A 442 -37.24 -2.99 -20.67
C LYS A 442 -36.19 -4.11 -20.81
N THR A 443 -35.55 -4.22 -21.98
CA THR A 443 -34.49 -5.21 -22.23
C THR A 443 -33.24 -4.55 -22.79
N LEU A 444 -32.09 -5.16 -22.52
CA LEU A 444 -30.83 -4.90 -23.22
C LEU A 444 -30.76 -5.78 -24.48
N THR A 445 -30.07 -5.31 -25.51
CA THR A 445 -29.55 -6.18 -26.57
C THR A 445 -28.30 -6.89 -26.07
N LEU A 446 -27.90 -7.99 -26.72
CA LEU A 446 -26.70 -8.73 -26.34
C LEU A 446 -25.47 -7.81 -26.30
N ALA A 447 -25.28 -6.98 -27.34
CA ALA A 447 -24.18 -6.01 -27.40
C ALA A 447 -24.25 -4.96 -26.28
N GLU A 448 -25.44 -4.45 -25.95
CA GLU A 448 -25.61 -3.51 -24.82
C GLU A 448 -25.26 -4.19 -23.48
N PHE A 449 -25.68 -5.44 -23.26
CA PHE A 449 -25.38 -6.19 -22.04
C PHE A 449 -23.89 -6.47 -21.88
N GLU A 450 -23.21 -6.89 -22.94
CA GLU A 450 -21.77 -7.14 -22.92
C GLU A 450 -21.00 -5.84 -22.69
N ALA A 451 -21.39 -4.75 -23.35
CA ALA A 451 -20.73 -3.47 -23.16
C ALA A 451 -20.90 -2.92 -21.72
N VAL A 452 -22.04 -3.15 -21.07
CA VAL A 452 -22.21 -2.81 -19.64
C VAL A 452 -21.40 -3.73 -18.73
N ALA A 453 -21.27 -5.02 -19.09
CA ALA A 453 -20.40 -5.95 -18.35
C ALA A 453 -18.93 -5.55 -18.41
N ASP A 454 -18.46 -5.13 -19.59
CA ASP A 454 -17.10 -4.65 -19.80
C ASP A 454 -16.87 -3.32 -19.09
N LEU A 455 -17.83 -2.38 -19.20
CA LEU A 455 -17.80 -1.13 -18.44
C LEU A 455 -17.66 -1.38 -16.94
N ARG A 456 -18.43 -2.32 -16.38
CA ARG A 456 -18.36 -2.68 -14.95
C ARG A 456 -16.94 -3.12 -14.56
N LYS A 457 -16.35 -4.06 -15.32
CA LYS A 457 -14.99 -4.53 -15.08
C LYS A 457 -13.97 -3.41 -15.19
N GLU A 458 -14.17 -2.49 -16.15
CA GLU A 458 -13.27 -1.36 -16.34
C GLU A 458 -13.35 -0.35 -15.20
N ILE A 459 -14.54 0.00 -14.72
CA ILE A 459 -14.68 0.95 -13.60
C ILE A 459 -14.25 0.34 -12.27
N GLU A 460 -14.39 -0.98 -12.07
CA GLU A 460 -13.87 -1.66 -10.87
C GLU A 460 -12.33 -1.63 -10.80
N ARG A 461 -11.64 -1.46 -11.93
CA ARG A 461 -10.17 -1.30 -12.01
C ARG A 461 -9.71 0.16 -11.88
N MET A 462 -10.61 1.11 -11.68
CA MET A 462 -10.30 2.54 -11.56
C MET A 462 -10.37 2.98 -10.10
#